data_AF-A0A7J9WF46-F1
#
_entry.id   AF-A0A7J9WF46-F1
#
_cell.length_a   1.000
_cell.length_b   1.000
_cell.length_c   1.000
_cell.angle_alpha   90.00
_cell.angle_beta   90.00
_cell.angle_gamma   90.00
#
_symmetry.space_group_name_H-M   'P 1'
#
loop_
_entity.id
_entity.type
_entity.pdbx_description
1 polymer ?
#
loop_
_entity_poly.entity_id
_entity_poly.type
_entity_poly.pdbx_seq_one_letter_code
_entity_poly.pdbx_strand_id
1 'polypeptide(L)'
;SSLPLRAPNVWGLPSDVTMRVRGAPDLGREIAGHLLGAGFDIAYAYRPPAGLKFPHAMANTQMFLDYEHAGGQFPYPLLPIAVNCYGPHVISRKGGFARFADIARERLDPPGPSPARCYALGAALASALRDGPHRVALIASSSWSHAFLVDSAWHLRPDTAADRALYEALAAGDYEAWLKTTGDDIIASGQQEMLLWFCLVGAMAELGHKPSWTTFIESDVFNSNKSFGIFKGANR
;
A
#
# COMPACT_ATOMS: atom_id res chain seq x y z
N SER A 1 28.42 6.20 -21.95
CA SER A 1 28.91 6.96 -20.79
C SER A 1 28.07 6.55 -19.58
N SER A 2 28.67 5.96 -18.56
CA SER A 2 27.95 5.45 -17.38
C SER A 2 28.62 5.98 -16.11
N LEU A 3 27.86 6.74 -15.33
CA LEU A 3 28.21 7.04 -13.95
C LEU A 3 27.64 5.93 -13.06
N PRO A 4 28.46 5.08 -12.43
CA PRO A 4 27.97 4.10 -11.49
C PRO A 4 27.81 4.79 -10.13
N LEU A 5 26.57 5.06 -9.74
CA LEU A 5 26.24 5.20 -8.32
C LEU A 5 25.52 3.92 -7.90
N ARG A 6 26.26 2.81 -7.82
CA ARG A 6 25.82 1.63 -7.06
C ARG A 6 26.31 1.81 -5.63
N ALA A 7 25.57 2.59 -4.84
CA ALA A 7 25.78 2.54 -3.40
C ALA A 7 25.60 1.07 -2.94
N PRO A 8 26.50 0.53 -2.11
CA PRO A 8 26.33 -0.81 -1.54
C PRO A 8 25.02 -0.83 -0.74
N ASN A 9 24.28 -1.95 -0.81
CA ASN A 9 23.11 -2.11 0.04
C ASN A 9 23.53 -2.21 1.52
N VAL A 10 22.61 -1.91 2.43
CA VAL A 10 22.87 -1.87 3.88
C VAL A 10 23.31 -3.23 4.45
N TRP A 11 23.05 -4.32 3.72
CA TRP A 11 23.41 -5.69 4.09
C TRP A 11 24.78 -6.13 3.57
N GLY A 12 25.49 -5.28 2.81
CA GLY A 12 26.76 -5.63 2.19
C GLY A 12 26.67 -6.76 1.16
N LEU A 13 25.46 -7.08 0.69
CA LEU A 13 25.23 -8.17 -0.27
C LEU A 13 25.61 -7.77 -1.70
N PRO A 14 25.98 -8.73 -2.57
CA PRO A 14 26.14 -8.48 -3.99
C PRO A 14 24.86 -7.92 -4.64
N SER A 15 25.03 -7.13 -5.71
CA SER A 15 23.91 -6.48 -6.41
C SER A 15 22.97 -7.43 -7.16
N ASP A 16 23.41 -8.66 -7.40
CA ASP A 16 22.72 -9.72 -8.12
C ASP A 16 22.08 -10.75 -7.17
N VAL A 17 22.11 -10.49 -5.86
CA VAL A 17 21.40 -11.32 -4.89
C VAL A 17 19.91 -11.38 -5.23
N THR A 18 19.34 -12.58 -5.12
CA THR A 18 17.93 -12.82 -5.36
C THR A 18 17.26 -13.31 -4.09
N MET A 19 16.01 -12.89 -3.89
CA MET A 19 15.16 -13.32 -2.80
C MET A 19 14.01 -14.14 -3.36
N ARG A 20 13.73 -15.30 -2.73
CA ARG A 20 12.58 -16.13 -3.11
C ARG A 20 11.35 -15.69 -2.34
N VAL A 21 10.30 -15.30 -3.07
CA VAL A 21 8.96 -15.08 -2.51
C VAL A 21 8.13 -16.35 -2.70
N ARG A 22 7.63 -16.93 -1.60
CA ARG A 22 6.75 -18.11 -1.66
C ARG A 22 5.29 -17.66 -1.73
N GLY A 23 4.53 -18.15 -2.71
CA GLY A 23 3.11 -17.84 -2.85
C GLY A 23 2.20 -18.79 -2.06
N ALA A 24 0.93 -18.42 -1.92
CA ALA A 24 -0.14 -19.26 -1.36
C ALA A 24 -1.29 -19.42 -2.38
N PRO A 25 -1.13 -20.24 -3.44
CA PRO A 25 -2.05 -20.28 -4.58
C PRO A 25 -3.46 -20.75 -4.21
N ASP A 26 -3.59 -21.73 -3.31
CA ASP A 26 -4.90 -22.27 -2.92
C ASP A 26 -5.72 -21.24 -2.13
N LEU A 27 -5.09 -20.58 -1.16
CA LEU A 27 -5.69 -19.46 -0.44
C LEU A 27 -6.02 -18.29 -1.39
N GLY A 28 -5.17 -18.04 -2.39
CA GLY A 28 -5.43 -17.04 -3.42
C GLY A 28 -6.71 -17.35 -4.22
N ARG A 29 -6.97 -18.62 -4.56
CA ARG A 29 -8.21 -19.03 -5.24
C ARG A 29 -9.43 -18.87 -4.35
N GLU A 30 -9.30 -19.23 -3.08
CA GLU A 30 -10.38 -19.09 -2.09
C GLU A 30 -10.80 -17.63 -1.91
N ILE A 31 -9.83 -16.75 -1.63
CA ILE A 31 -10.08 -15.31 -1.49
C ILE A 31 -10.67 -14.75 -2.78
N ALA A 32 -10.14 -15.15 -3.93
CA ALA A 32 -10.65 -14.66 -5.21
C ALA A 32 -12.11 -15.07 -5.45
N GLY A 33 -12.45 -16.33 -5.15
CA GLY A 33 -13.83 -16.82 -5.23
C GLY A 33 -14.76 -16.08 -4.28
N HIS A 34 -14.32 -15.83 -3.04
CA HIS A 34 -15.11 -15.08 -2.05
C HIS A 34 -15.37 -13.64 -2.50
N LEU A 35 -14.33 -12.92 -2.94
CA LEU A 35 -14.46 -11.52 -3.36
C LEU A 35 -15.34 -11.37 -4.61
N LEU A 36 -15.19 -12.26 -5.60
CA LEU A 36 -16.08 -12.31 -6.77
C LEU A 36 -17.53 -12.59 -6.35
N GLY A 37 -17.74 -13.56 -5.45
CA GLY A 37 -19.07 -13.86 -4.89
C GLY A 37 -19.69 -12.71 -4.10
N ALA A 38 -18.86 -11.85 -3.50
CA ALA A 38 -19.28 -10.65 -2.78
C ALA A 38 -19.47 -9.41 -3.68
N GLY A 39 -19.38 -9.55 -5.02
CA GLY A 39 -19.60 -8.45 -5.96
C GLY A 39 -18.39 -7.53 -6.16
N PHE A 40 -17.18 -8.02 -5.92
CA PHE A 40 -15.93 -7.36 -6.30
C PHE A 40 -15.37 -7.99 -7.57
N ASP A 41 -15.37 -7.23 -8.66
CA ASP A 41 -14.81 -7.64 -9.96
C ASP A 41 -13.27 -7.62 -9.95
N ILE A 42 -12.68 -8.52 -9.16
CA ILE A 42 -11.23 -8.62 -9.06
C ILE A 42 -10.63 -9.35 -10.26
N ALA A 43 -9.46 -8.90 -10.70
CA ALA A 43 -8.62 -9.66 -11.61
C ALA A 43 -7.64 -10.55 -10.81
N TYR A 44 -7.29 -11.71 -11.34
CA TYR A 44 -6.28 -12.60 -10.77
C TYR A 44 -5.36 -13.14 -11.86
N ALA A 45 -4.12 -13.47 -11.49
CA ALA A 45 -3.11 -13.99 -12.40
C ALA A 45 -2.48 -15.27 -11.84
N TYR A 46 -2.32 -16.28 -12.69
CA TYR A 46 -1.66 -17.55 -12.33
C TYR A 46 -0.13 -17.44 -12.35
N ARG A 47 0.40 -16.44 -13.05
CA ARG A 47 1.84 -16.23 -13.26
C ARG A 47 2.14 -14.74 -13.30
N PRO A 48 3.33 -14.32 -12.85
CA PRO A 48 3.77 -12.94 -13.05
C PRO A 48 3.85 -12.62 -14.56
N PRO A 49 3.60 -11.36 -14.96
CA PRO A 49 3.78 -10.94 -16.35
C PRO A 49 5.22 -11.17 -16.81
N ALA A 50 5.39 -11.65 -18.04
CA ALA A 50 6.71 -11.90 -18.61
C ALA A 50 7.54 -10.62 -18.70
N GLY A 51 8.82 -10.69 -18.32
CA GLY A 51 9.75 -9.57 -18.40
C GLY A 51 9.61 -8.50 -17.32
N LEU A 52 8.62 -8.62 -16.41
CA LEU A 52 8.49 -7.72 -15.26
C LEU A 52 9.13 -8.33 -14.02
N LYS A 53 9.85 -7.49 -13.27
CA LYS A 53 10.33 -7.83 -11.94
C LYS A 53 9.15 -7.86 -10.98
N PHE A 54 9.26 -8.68 -9.94
CA PHE A 54 8.28 -8.67 -8.86
C PHE A 54 8.22 -7.26 -8.23
N PRO A 55 7.02 -6.70 -7.98
CA PRO A 55 6.90 -5.32 -7.52
C PRO A 55 7.64 -5.07 -6.21
N HIS A 56 8.44 -4.00 -6.18
CA HIS A 56 9.25 -3.66 -5.01
C HIS A 56 8.39 -3.38 -3.78
N ALA A 57 7.23 -2.74 -3.92
CA ALA A 57 6.30 -2.48 -2.81
C ALA A 57 5.86 -3.76 -2.08
N MET A 58 5.75 -4.88 -2.82
CA MET A 58 5.39 -6.19 -2.28
C MET A 58 6.61 -6.96 -1.76
N ALA A 59 7.76 -6.87 -2.45
CA ALA A 59 9.01 -7.48 -2.01
C ALA A 59 9.54 -6.85 -0.71
N ASN A 60 9.37 -5.53 -0.58
CA ASN A 60 9.83 -4.75 0.58
C ASN A 60 9.19 -5.25 1.88
N THR A 61 7.95 -5.73 1.85
CA THR A 61 7.31 -6.36 3.03
C THR A 61 8.15 -7.53 3.54
N GLN A 62 8.54 -8.46 2.67
CA GLN A 62 9.39 -9.59 3.05
C GLN A 62 10.77 -9.12 3.54
N MET A 63 11.37 -8.20 2.79
CA MET A 63 12.70 -7.66 3.09
C MET A 63 12.75 -6.94 4.45
N PHE A 64 11.72 -6.17 4.81
CA PHE A 64 11.69 -5.43 6.07
C PHE A 64 11.27 -6.32 7.26
N LEU A 65 10.40 -7.32 7.05
CA LEU A 65 10.03 -8.27 8.11
C LEU A 65 11.10 -9.31 8.42
N ASP A 66 12.05 -9.52 7.50
CA ASP A 66 13.24 -10.33 7.70
C ASP A 66 14.50 -9.51 7.35
N TYR A 67 14.60 -8.36 8.02
CA TYR A 67 15.62 -7.35 7.76
C TYR A 67 17.03 -7.89 7.90
N GLU A 68 17.35 -8.64 8.96
CA GLU A 68 18.70 -9.17 9.20
C GLU A 68 19.22 -10.07 8.07
N HIS A 69 18.33 -10.70 7.30
CA HIS A 69 18.68 -11.60 6.21
C HIS A 69 18.27 -11.08 4.83
N ALA A 70 17.95 -9.79 4.72
CA ALA A 70 17.46 -9.16 3.50
C ALA A 70 16.28 -9.92 2.85
N GLY A 71 15.39 -10.49 3.69
CA GLY A 71 14.24 -11.29 3.25
C GLY A 71 14.56 -12.73 2.83
N GLY A 72 15.81 -13.18 2.92
CA GLY A 72 16.24 -14.50 2.48
C GLY A 72 15.72 -15.68 3.32
N GLN A 73 15.32 -15.43 4.57
CA GLN A 73 14.90 -16.44 5.54
C GLN A 73 13.44 -16.28 6.01
N PHE A 74 12.67 -15.35 5.44
CA PHE A 74 11.28 -15.13 5.81
C PHE A 74 10.46 -16.44 5.70
N PRO A 75 9.83 -16.94 6.78
CA PRO A 75 9.28 -18.30 6.83
C PRO A 75 7.84 -18.41 6.29
N TYR A 76 7.14 -17.29 6.11
CA TYR A 76 5.73 -17.29 5.69
C TYR A 76 5.55 -17.10 4.18
N PRO A 77 4.52 -17.68 3.56
CA PRO A 77 4.14 -17.33 2.20
C PRO A 77 3.55 -15.92 2.15
N LEU A 78 3.74 -15.24 1.02
CA LEU A 78 3.10 -13.97 0.69
C LEU A 78 2.05 -14.19 -0.40
N LEU A 79 0.85 -13.64 -0.18
CA LEU A 79 -0.19 -13.53 -1.18
C LEU A 79 -0.34 -12.06 -1.57
N PRO A 80 0.18 -11.64 -2.74
CA PRO A 80 0.08 -10.25 -3.15
C PRO A 80 -1.34 -9.90 -3.62
N ILE A 81 -1.91 -8.84 -3.07
CA ILE A 81 -3.17 -8.23 -3.51
C ILE A 81 -2.83 -6.83 -4.03
N ALA A 82 -3.00 -6.61 -5.33
CA ALA A 82 -2.72 -5.33 -5.95
C ALA A 82 -3.97 -4.45 -5.98
N VAL A 83 -3.83 -3.20 -5.55
CA VAL A 83 -4.85 -2.15 -5.74
C VAL A 83 -4.24 -1.10 -6.64
N ASN A 84 -4.97 -0.71 -7.70
CA ASN A 84 -4.55 0.40 -8.55
C ASN A 84 -4.71 1.72 -7.78
N CYS A 85 -3.69 2.08 -7.02
CA CYS A 85 -3.66 3.25 -6.15
C CYS A 85 -2.91 4.43 -6.77
N TYR A 86 -2.72 4.44 -8.08
CA TYR A 86 -1.92 5.47 -8.76
C TYR A 86 -2.76 6.69 -9.17
N GLY A 87 -4.06 6.49 -9.41
CA GLY A 87 -4.96 7.58 -9.77
C GLY A 87 -4.56 8.29 -11.08
N PRO A 88 -5.16 9.45 -11.37
CA PRO A 88 -5.03 10.11 -12.66
C PRO A 88 -3.60 10.56 -12.97
N HIS A 89 -2.89 11.10 -11.98
CA HIS A 89 -1.54 11.68 -12.16
C HIS A 89 -0.43 10.64 -12.23
N VAL A 90 -0.42 9.63 -11.35
CA VAL A 90 0.71 8.68 -11.34
C VAL A 90 0.65 7.77 -12.57
N ILE A 91 -0.55 7.44 -13.06
CA ILE A 91 -0.72 6.67 -14.29
C ILE A 91 -0.24 7.49 -15.50
N SER A 92 -0.67 8.75 -15.65
CA SER A 92 -0.23 9.61 -16.77
C SER A 92 1.28 9.83 -16.78
N ARG A 93 1.91 9.84 -15.59
CA ARG A 93 3.36 9.97 -15.40
C ARG A 93 4.12 8.64 -15.43
N LYS A 94 3.44 7.53 -15.70
CA LYS A 94 4.02 6.18 -15.76
C LYS A 94 4.81 5.80 -14.49
N GLY A 95 4.31 6.21 -13.33
CA GLY A 95 4.92 5.92 -12.03
C GLY A 95 6.13 6.78 -11.67
N GLY A 96 6.41 7.87 -12.41
CA GLY A 96 7.58 8.71 -12.22
C GLY A 96 7.27 10.16 -11.87
N PHE A 97 8.34 10.93 -11.63
CA PHE A 97 8.28 12.38 -11.52
C PHE A 97 7.97 13.03 -12.87
N ALA A 98 7.26 14.16 -12.85
CA ALA A 98 7.01 14.99 -14.02
C ALA A 98 7.72 16.34 -13.89
N ARG A 99 8.16 16.91 -15.01
CA ARG A 99 8.67 18.29 -15.02
C ARG A 99 7.48 19.24 -14.97
N PHE A 100 7.61 20.39 -14.31
CA PHE A 100 6.56 21.41 -14.25
C PHE A 100 5.99 21.80 -15.62
N ALA A 101 6.84 21.89 -16.65
CA ALA A 101 6.40 22.18 -18.02
C ALA A 101 5.49 21.09 -18.63
N ASP A 102 5.68 19.83 -18.23
CA ASP A 102 4.88 18.70 -18.70
C ASP A 102 3.56 18.61 -17.91
N ILE A 103 3.58 18.93 -16.61
CA ILE A 103 2.38 18.95 -15.75
C ILE A 103 1.33 19.93 -16.29
N ALA A 104 1.75 21.12 -16.72
CA ALA A 104 0.85 22.13 -17.28
C ALA A 104 0.09 21.69 -18.56
N ARG A 105 0.51 20.58 -19.18
CA ARG A 105 -0.08 20.03 -20.41
C ARG A 105 -0.51 18.58 -20.22
N GLU A 106 -0.55 18.11 -18.98
CA GLU A 106 -0.83 16.72 -18.65
C GLU A 106 -2.25 16.35 -19.05
N ARG A 107 -2.39 15.23 -19.77
CA ARG A 107 -3.68 14.59 -19.99
C ARG A 107 -3.84 13.51 -18.93
N LEU A 108 -4.82 13.70 -18.06
CA LEU A 108 -5.09 12.80 -16.94
C LEU A 108 -5.67 11.47 -17.42
N ASP A 109 -5.27 10.40 -16.74
CA ASP A 109 -5.87 9.08 -16.85
C ASP A 109 -7.12 8.94 -15.95
N PRO A 110 -7.90 7.86 -16.10
CA PRO A 110 -9.04 7.60 -15.21
C PRO A 110 -8.64 7.52 -13.73
N PRO A 111 -9.58 7.83 -12.80
CA PRO A 111 -9.31 7.71 -11.37
C PRO A 111 -9.10 6.25 -10.95
N GLY A 112 -8.44 6.08 -9.81
CA GLY A 112 -8.40 4.81 -9.09
C GLY A 112 -9.76 4.47 -8.43
N PRO A 113 -9.85 3.34 -7.70
CA PRO A 113 -11.02 3.05 -6.89
C PRO A 113 -11.21 4.11 -5.81
N SER A 114 -12.46 4.37 -5.43
CA SER A 114 -12.76 5.30 -4.36
C SER A 114 -12.28 4.78 -3.00
N PRO A 115 -11.98 5.66 -2.03
CA PRO A 115 -11.64 5.24 -0.66
C PRO A 115 -12.68 4.32 -0.04
N ALA A 116 -13.97 4.61 -0.21
CA ALA A 116 -15.07 3.77 0.24
C ALA A 116 -15.06 2.36 -0.41
N ARG A 117 -14.69 2.26 -1.69
CA ARG A 117 -14.58 0.95 -2.37
C ARG A 117 -13.40 0.14 -1.84
N CYS A 118 -12.27 0.78 -1.57
CA CYS A 118 -11.12 0.14 -0.92
C CYS A 118 -11.44 -0.32 0.50
N TYR A 119 -12.13 0.52 1.29
CA TYR A 119 -12.61 0.14 2.62
C TYR A 119 -13.51 -1.09 2.57
N ALA A 120 -14.51 -1.09 1.69
CA ALA A 120 -15.41 -2.23 1.51
C ALA A 120 -14.68 -3.50 1.05
N LEU A 121 -13.69 -3.37 0.16
CA LEU A 121 -12.83 -4.49 -0.27
C LEU A 121 -12.07 -5.09 0.92
N GLY A 122 -11.53 -4.22 1.78
CA GLY A 122 -10.89 -4.61 3.03
C GLY A 122 -11.78 -5.42 3.96
N ALA A 123 -12.99 -4.91 4.20
CA ALA A 123 -14.00 -5.61 5.01
C ALA A 123 -14.35 -6.99 4.43
N ALA A 124 -14.60 -7.06 3.11
CA ALA A 124 -14.89 -8.33 2.44
C ALA A 124 -13.73 -9.33 2.54
N LEU A 125 -12.49 -8.84 2.40
CA LEU A 125 -11.29 -9.67 2.57
C LEU A 125 -11.15 -10.19 4.01
N ALA A 126 -11.40 -9.35 5.01
CA ALA A 126 -11.36 -9.78 6.41
C ALA A 126 -12.45 -10.82 6.73
N SER A 127 -13.67 -10.61 6.22
CA SER A 127 -14.77 -11.57 6.34
C SER A 127 -14.41 -12.93 5.72
N ALA A 128 -13.80 -12.94 4.53
CA ALA A 128 -13.35 -14.16 3.86
C ALA A 128 -12.34 -14.96 4.69
N LEU A 129 -11.46 -14.25 5.41
CA LEU A 129 -10.36 -14.83 6.15
C LEU A 129 -10.71 -15.19 7.59
N ARG A 130 -11.71 -14.52 8.18
CA ARG A 130 -12.04 -14.63 9.60
C ARG A 130 -12.28 -16.08 9.99
N ASP A 131 -13.18 -16.79 9.32
CA ASP A 131 -13.59 -18.13 9.76
C ASP A 131 -12.77 -19.27 9.13
N GLY A 132 -11.71 -18.91 8.39
CA GLY A 132 -10.79 -19.86 7.76
C GLY A 132 -9.80 -20.51 8.74
N PRO A 133 -9.14 -21.61 8.32
CA PRO A 133 -8.16 -22.33 9.12
C PRO A 133 -6.79 -21.63 9.20
N HIS A 134 -6.61 -20.54 8.46
CA HIS A 134 -5.33 -19.87 8.31
C HIS A 134 -5.11 -18.79 9.38
N ARG A 135 -3.86 -18.64 9.82
CA ARG A 135 -3.40 -17.49 10.59
C ARG A 135 -2.82 -16.48 9.61
N VAL A 136 -3.52 -15.37 9.40
CA VAL A 136 -3.17 -14.39 8.36
C VAL A 136 -2.79 -13.06 8.99
N ALA A 137 -1.70 -12.47 8.47
CA ALA A 137 -1.37 -11.07 8.70
C ALA A 137 -1.73 -10.27 7.44
N LEU A 138 -2.65 -9.31 7.58
CA LEU A 138 -2.96 -8.34 6.53
C LEU A 138 -2.01 -7.15 6.65
N ILE A 139 -1.34 -6.81 5.55
CA ILE A 139 -0.29 -5.77 5.54
C ILE A 139 -0.61 -4.77 4.42
N ALA A 140 -0.95 -3.53 4.80
CA ALA A 140 -0.92 -2.40 3.87
C ALA A 140 0.49 -1.83 3.83
N SER A 141 1.18 -2.03 2.70
CA SER A 141 2.54 -1.58 2.48
C SER A 141 2.55 -0.37 1.54
N SER A 142 2.53 0.83 2.12
CA SER A 142 2.75 2.11 1.43
C SER A 142 3.14 3.22 2.39
N SER A 143 3.82 4.23 1.86
CA SER A 143 3.94 5.54 2.54
C SER A 143 2.70 6.39 2.29
N TRP A 144 2.62 7.55 2.94
CA TRP A 144 1.42 8.38 2.95
C TRP A 144 1.50 9.45 1.86
N SER A 145 1.12 10.71 2.10
CA SER A 145 1.18 11.71 1.05
C SER A 145 2.58 11.82 0.42
N HIS A 146 2.65 12.03 -0.89
CA HIS A 146 3.90 12.16 -1.63
C HIS A 146 4.09 13.58 -2.15
N ALA A 147 5.20 14.24 -1.78
CA ALA A 147 5.46 15.63 -2.13
C ALA A 147 5.29 15.91 -3.63
N PHE A 148 5.82 15.05 -4.53
CA PHE A 148 5.68 15.21 -5.99
C PHE A 148 4.25 15.18 -6.55
N LEU A 149 3.24 14.93 -5.71
CA LEU A 149 1.83 14.93 -6.05
C LEU A 149 1.06 16.08 -5.39
N VAL A 150 1.70 16.88 -4.55
CA VAL A 150 1.06 17.96 -3.78
C VAL A 150 1.35 19.31 -4.45
N ASP A 151 0.48 19.70 -5.39
CA ASP A 151 0.61 20.96 -6.15
C ASP A 151 0.64 22.20 -5.23
N SER A 152 -0.17 22.22 -4.17
CA SER A 152 -0.24 23.32 -3.20
C SER A 152 1.08 23.53 -2.43
N ALA A 153 1.89 22.47 -2.32
CA ALA A 153 3.20 22.49 -1.69
C ALA A 153 4.35 22.65 -2.71
N TRP A 154 4.04 23.00 -3.96
CA TRP A 154 5.02 23.17 -5.05
C TRP A 154 5.88 21.93 -5.30
N HIS A 155 5.35 20.76 -4.97
CA HIS A 155 6.05 19.48 -5.05
C HIS A 155 7.27 19.35 -4.12
N LEU A 156 7.38 20.23 -3.13
CA LEU A 156 8.53 20.29 -2.22
C LEU A 156 8.30 19.53 -0.91
N ARG A 157 7.04 19.44 -0.46
CA ARG A 157 6.70 18.83 0.82
C ARG A 157 5.43 17.96 0.70
N PRO A 158 5.32 16.88 1.48
CA PRO A 158 4.08 16.13 1.60
C PRO A 158 2.95 16.99 2.19
N ASP A 159 1.71 16.53 2.07
CA ASP A 159 0.57 17.13 2.75
C ASP A 159 0.46 16.58 4.17
N THR A 160 1.36 17.06 5.03
CA THR A 160 1.47 16.62 6.42
C THR A 160 0.20 16.89 7.23
N ALA A 161 -0.57 17.93 6.88
CA ALA A 161 -1.82 18.23 7.57
C ALA A 161 -2.90 17.19 7.24
N ALA A 162 -3.08 16.86 5.96
CA ALA A 162 -4.00 15.80 5.53
C ALA A 162 -3.60 14.43 6.09
N ASP A 163 -2.31 14.12 6.09
CA ASP A 163 -1.78 12.91 6.71
C ASP A 163 -2.14 12.86 8.20
N ARG A 164 -1.79 13.90 8.95
CA ARG A 164 -2.05 13.95 10.40
C ARG A 164 -3.53 13.72 10.74
N ALA A 165 -4.45 14.29 9.97
CA ALA A 165 -5.89 14.10 10.20
C ALA A 165 -6.31 12.62 10.11
N LEU A 166 -5.83 11.90 9.09
CA LEU A 166 -6.11 10.46 8.94
C LEU A 166 -5.39 9.62 10.00
N TYR A 167 -4.18 10.02 10.42
CA TYR A 167 -3.48 9.37 11.52
C TYR A 167 -4.21 9.51 12.86
N GLU A 168 -4.70 10.71 13.20
CA GLU A 168 -5.44 10.94 14.43
C GLU A 168 -6.71 10.09 14.47
N ALA A 169 -7.44 10.01 13.35
CA ALA A 169 -8.59 9.13 13.21
C ALA A 169 -8.22 7.65 13.36
N LEU A 170 -7.11 7.21 12.74
CA LEU A 170 -6.60 5.84 12.89
C LEU A 170 -6.29 5.51 14.35
N ALA A 171 -5.53 6.37 15.03
CA ALA A 171 -5.10 6.19 16.42
C ALA A 171 -6.28 6.17 17.39
N ALA A 172 -7.34 6.94 17.14
CA ALA A 172 -8.59 6.90 17.91
C ALA A 172 -9.46 5.66 17.60
N GLY A 173 -9.19 4.97 16.49
CA GLY A 173 -10.08 3.95 15.92
C GLY A 173 -11.39 4.56 15.41
N ASP A 174 -11.35 5.80 14.95
CA ASP A 174 -12.47 6.50 14.28
C ASP A 174 -12.41 6.21 12.78
N TYR A 175 -12.92 5.04 12.41
CA TYR A 175 -12.94 4.61 11.01
C TYR A 175 -14.06 5.27 10.19
N GLU A 176 -15.04 5.87 10.85
CA GLU A 176 -16.06 6.67 10.16
C GLU A 176 -15.49 7.96 9.60
N ALA A 177 -14.53 8.59 10.32
CA ALA A 177 -13.80 9.74 9.80
C ALA A 177 -13.04 9.41 8.50
N TRP A 178 -12.47 8.22 8.38
CA TRP A 178 -11.83 7.78 7.13
C TRP A 178 -12.82 7.73 5.97
N LEU A 179 -14.05 7.23 6.19
CA LEU A 179 -15.08 7.13 5.14
C LEU A 179 -15.57 8.49 4.61
N LYS A 180 -15.26 9.60 5.30
CA LYS A 180 -15.57 10.95 4.81
C LYS A 180 -14.59 11.41 3.73
N THR A 181 -13.42 10.77 3.60
CA THR A 181 -12.43 11.10 2.58
C THR A 181 -12.91 10.71 1.18
N THR A 182 -12.93 11.67 0.27
CA THR A 182 -13.30 11.46 -1.12
C THR A 182 -12.09 11.11 -1.99
N GLY A 183 -12.34 10.66 -3.23
CA GLY A 183 -11.26 10.45 -4.20
C GLY A 183 -10.51 11.76 -4.55
N ASP A 184 -11.21 12.89 -4.56
CA ASP A 184 -10.62 14.19 -4.85
C ASP A 184 -9.71 14.65 -3.71
N ASP A 185 -10.10 14.40 -2.45
CA ASP A 185 -9.24 14.67 -1.28
C ASP A 185 -7.92 13.88 -1.35
N ILE A 186 -8.00 12.59 -1.72
CA ILE A 186 -6.82 11.72 -1.91
C ILE A 186 -5.90 12.26 -3.00
N ILE A 187 -6.48 12.75 -4.11
CA ILE A 187 -5.71 13.30 -5.22
C ILE A 187 -5.04 14.61 -4.80
N ALA A 188 -5.79 15.53 -4.20
CA ALA A 188 -5.32 16.86 -3.83
C ALA A 188 -4.20 16.83 -2.79
N SER A 189 -4.26 15.88 -1.86
CA SER A 189 -3.27 15.69 -0.79
C SER A 189 -2.08 14.80 -1.20
N GLY A 190 -2.05 14.27 -2.44
CA GLY A 190 -0.99 13.36 -2.87
C GLY A 190 -0.98 12.01 -2.13
N GLN A 191 -2.12 11.58 -1.61
CA GLN A 191 -2.32 10.39 -0.78
C GLN A 191 -2.71 9.13 -1.57
N GLN A 192 -2.43 9.04 -2.85
CA GLN A 192 -3.00 7.98 -3.70
C GLN A 192 -2.68 6.56 -3.18
N GLU A 193 -1.47 6.33 -2.67
CA GLU A 193 -1.09 5.05 -2.06
C GLU A 193 -1.77 4.74 -0.71
N MET A 194 -2.42 5.72 -0.08
CA MET A 194 -3.25 5.50 1.11
C MET A 194 -4.46 4.62 0.82
N LEU A 195 -4.86 4.44 -0.44
CA LEU A 195 -5.93 3.50 -0.80
C LEU A 195 -5.64 2.05 -0.33
N LEU A 196 -4.38 1.68 -0.12
CA LEU A 196 -4.01 0.41 0.54
C LEU A 196 -4.36 0.41 2.03
N TRP A 197 -4.16 1.54 2.71
CA TRP A 197 -4.56 1.73 4.11
C TRP A 197 -6.07 1.73 4.28
N PHE A 198 -6.84 2.27 3.32
CA PHE A 198 -8.30 2.13 3.34
C PHE A 198 -8.74 0.67 3.35
N CYS A 199 -8.09 -0.20 2.56
CA CYS A 199 -8.34 -1.65 2.65
C CYS A 199 -7.99 -2.20 4.04
N LEU A 200 -6.88 -1.81 4.64
CA LEU A 200 -6.52 -2.27 5.98
C LEU A 200 -7.52 -1.78 7.04
N VAL A 201 -7.89 -0.51 7.01
CA VAL A 201 -8.84 0.09 7.95
C VAL A 201 -10.21 -0.58 7.83
N GLY A 202 -10.69 -0.81 6.61
CA GLY A 202 -11.94 -1.54 6.39
C GLY A 202 -11.89 -2.98 6.90
N ALA A 203 -10.76 -3.67 6.71
CA ALA A 203 -10.54 -4.99 7.29
C ALA A 203 -10.57 -4.98 8.84
N MET A 204 -9.91 -4.00 9.45
CA MET A 204 -9.87 -3.88 10.91
C MET A 204 -11.23 -3.47 11.49
N ALA A 205 -12.00 -2.66 10.77
CA ALA A 205 -13.37 -2.31 11.15
C ALA A 205 -14.29 -3.52 11.16
N GLU A 206 -14.26 -4.36 10.11
CA GLU A 206 -15.02 -5.61 10.03
C GLU A 206 -14.68 -6.57 11.19
N LEU A 207 -13.42 -6.57 11.63
CA LEU A 207 -12.96 -7.40 12.76
C LEU A 207 -13.19 -6.74 14.13
N GLY A 208 -13.69 -5.51 14.18
CA GLY A 208 -13.82 -4.74 15.42
C GLY A 208 -12.48 -4.48 16.11
N HIS A 209 -11.39 -4.38 15.35
CA HIS A 209 -10.04 -4.18 15.86
C HIS A 209 -9.62 -2.71 15.80
N LYS A 210 -8.99 -2.23 16.86
CA LYS A 210 -8.29 -0.93 16.92
C LYS A 210 -6.78 -1.13 16.94
N PRO A 211 -5.98 -0.13 16.54
CA PRO A 211 -4.53 -0.26 16.65
C PRO A 211 -4.13 -0.49 18.10
N SER A 212 -3.32 -1.52 18.33
CA SER A 212 -2.69 -1.79 19.64
C SER A 212 -1.43 -0.94 19.86
N TRP A 213 -0.83 -0.49 18.75
CA TRP A 213 0.27 0.45 18.71
C TRP A 213 0.25 1.14 17.36
N THR A 214 0.55 2.43 17.32
CA THR A 214 0.76 3.16 16.08
C THR A 214 1.67 4.37 16.33
N THR A 215 2.39 4.79 15.30
CA THR A 215 3.23 5.99 15.32
C THR A 215 3.23 6.67 13.95
N PHE A 216 3.36 7.99 13.97
CA PHE A 216 3.48 8.83 12.78
C PHE A 216 4.85 9.51 12.77
N ILE A 217 5.56 9.37 11.66
CA ILE A 217 6.87 9.98 11.44
C ILE A 217 6.73 11.02 10.34
N GLU A 218 6.77 12.27 10.76
CA GLU A 218 6.79 13.42 9.87
C GLU A 218 8.16 13.61 9.26
N SER A 219 8.16 13.97 7.98
CA SER A 219 9.40 14.26 7.28
C SER A 219 9.16 15.20 6.10
N ASP A 220 9.88 16.32 6.10
CA ASP A 220 10.01 17.20 4.94
C ASP A 220 11.21 16.83 4.04
N VAL A 221 12.08 15.89 4.47
CA VAL A 221 13.31 15.52 3.74
C VAL A 221 13.08 14.31 2.83
N PHE A 222 12.35 13.32 3.34
CA PHE A 222 11.83 12.22 2.56
C PHE A 222 10.53 12.69 1.93
N ASN A 223 10.40 12.49 0.62
CA ASN A 223 9.24 12.83 -0.22
C ASN A 223 7.87 12.34 0.30
N SER A 224 7.81 11.64 1.44
CA SER A 224 6.57 11.16 2.05
C SER A 224 6.70 10.99 3.56
N ASN A 225 5.60 11.26 4.27
CA ASN A 225 5.45 10.90 5.67
C ASN A 225 5.27 9.38 5.82
N LYS A 226 5.58 8.85 7.00
CA LYS A 226 5.47 7.41 7.28
C LYS A 226 4.57 7.18 8.49
N SER A 227 3.73 6.16 8.41
CA SER A 227 2.97 5.67 9.55
C SER A 227 3.21 4.19 9.75
N PHE A 228 3.22 3.75 11.00
CA PHE A 228 3.30 2.35 11.36
C PHE A 228 2.16 2.03 12.31
N GLY A 229 1.55 0.86 12.15
CA GLY A 229 0.44 0.41 12.97
C GLY A 229 0.47 -1.10 13.16
N ILE A 230 0.19 -1.55 14.38
CA ILE A 230 0.04 -2.97 14.73
C ILE A 230 -1.35 -3.17 15.32
N PHE A 231 -2.11 -4.09 14.74
CA PHE A 231 -3.40 -4.54 15.23
C PHE A 231 -3.21 -5.95 15.79
N LYS A 232 -3.34 -6.11 17.11
CA LYS A 232 -3.30 -7.44 17.71
C LYS A 232 -4.66 -8.08 17.50
N GLY A 233 -4.69 -9.21 16.79
CA GLY A 233 -5.87 -10.06 16.73
C GLY A 233 -6.21 -10.62 18.11
N ALA A 234 -7.47 -11.00 18.32
CA ALA A 234 -7.81 -11.81 19.48
C ALA A 234 -7.00 -13.12 19.45
N ASN A 235 -6.38 -13.50 20.56
CA ASN A 235 -5.76 -14.81 20.68
C ASN A 235 -6.85 -15.87 20.45
N ARG A 236 -6.75 -16.61 19.34
CA ARG A 236 -7.49 -17.86 19.17
C ARG A 236 -6.82 -18.96 19.96
#